data_AF-A0A7S3T116-F1
#
_entry.id   AF-A0A7S3T116-F1
#
_cell.length_a   1.000
_cell.length_b   1.000
_cell.length_c   1.000
_cell.angle_alpha   90.00
_cell.angle_beta   90.00
_cell.angle_gamma   90.00
#
_symmetry.space_group_name_H-M   'P 1'
#
loop_
_entity.id
_entity.type
_entity.pdbx_description
1 polymer ?
#
loop_
_entity_poly.entity_id
_entity_poly.type
_entity_poly.pdbx_seq_one_letter_code
_entity_poly.pdbx_strand_id
1 'polypeptide(L)'
;GVYKAGNVKLQPELLGKFQKYGQEKVGTDKPYFFVFHGGSGSEKSEIAEALTNGVVKMNVDTDTQWAYWEGLLNFYKAKEGYLQGQIGNPEGEEKPNKSYYDPRKWVRESELTMVKRVKESCADLKNVN
;
A
#
# COMPACT_ATOMS: atom_id res chain seq x y z
N GLY A 1 9.54 -4.60 -1.16
CA GLY A 1 9.42 -5.23 -2.49
C GLY A 1 8.28 -6.21 -2.44
N VAL A 2 7.56 -6.40 -3.55
CA VAL A 2 6.59 -7.50 -3.69
C VAL A 2 7.34 -8.69 -4.25
N TYR A 3 7.24 -9.83 -3.58
CA TYR A 3 7.85 -11.08 -4.03
C TYR A 3 6.78 -12.02 -4.54
N LYS A 4 7.14 -12.91 -5.47
CA LYS A 4 6.27 -14.01 -5.88
C LYS A 4 5.91 -14.83 -4.64
N ALA A 5 4.64 -15.18 -4.48
CA ALA A 5 4.18 -16.07 -3.41
C ALA A 5 5.09 -17.31 -3.33
N GLY A 6 5.62 -17.59 -2.13
CA GLY A 6 6.55 -18.70 -1.85
C GLY A 6 8.05 -18.36 -1.90
N ASN A 7 8.46 -17.19 -2.41
CA ASN A 7 9.88 -16.80 -2.43
C ASN A 7 10.37 -16.23 -1.08
N VAL A 8 9.47 -15.63 -0.31
CA VAL A 8 9.75 -15.18 1.05
C VAL A 8 8.88 -16.01 1.98
N LYS A 9 9.51 -16.70 2.92
CA LYS A 9 8.82 -17.43 3.97
C LYS A 9 8.93 -16.61 5.25
N LEU A 10 7.84 -15.94 5.61
CA LEU A 10 7.79 -15.20 6.87
C LEU A 10 7.72 -16.20 8.03
N GLN A 11 8.30 -15.79 9.16
CA GLN A 11 8.33 -16.57 10.40
C GLN A 11 7.86 -15.71 11.58
N PRO A 12 6.61 -15.22 11.55
CA PRO A 12 6.06 -14.34 12.60
C PRO A 12 6.08 -15.00 13.99
N GLU A 13 6.13 -16.33 14.08
CA GLU A 13 6.21 -17.08 15.34
C GLU A 13 7.50 -16.79 16.12
N LEU A 14 8.59 -16.38 15.44
CA LEU A 14 9.85 -16.02 16.09
C LEU A 14 9.70 -14.78 16.97
N LEU A 15 8.82 -13.85 16.59
CA LEU A 15 8.55 -12.64 17.38
C LEU A 15 7.96 -13.01 18.74
N GLY A 16 7.07 -14.00 18.80
CA GLY A 16 6.52 -14.52 20.06
C GLY A 16 7.58 -15.16 20.95
N LYS A 17 8.53 -15.91 20.35
CA LYS A 17 9.68 -16.47 21.09
C LYS A 17 10.56 -15.38 21.69
N PHE A 18 10.79 -14.30 20.93
CA PHE A 18 11.54 -13.15 21.45
C PHE A 18 10.80 -12.46 22.58
N GLN A 19 9.50 -12.18 22.46
CA GLN A 19 8.72 -11.60 23.57
C GLN A 19 8.82 -12.45 24.85
N LYS A 20 8.63 -13.76 24.74
CA LYS A 20 8.74 -14.68 25.87
C LYS A 20 10.14 -14.64 26.50
N TYR A 21 11.19 -14.69 25.69
CA TYR A 21 12.57 -14.60 26.17
C TYR A 21 12.82 -13.27 26.91
N GLY A 22 12.37 -12.14 26.35
CA GLY A 22 12.50 -10.84 27.00
C GLY A 22 11.74 -10.77 28.32
N GLN A 23 10.50 -11.27 28.34
CA GLN A 23 9.65 -11.32 29.53
C GLN A 23 10.30 -12.13 30.66
N GLU A 24 10.89 -13.29 30.35
CA GLU A 24 11.62 -14.11 31.33
C GLU A 24 12.83 -13.38 31.95
N LYS A 25 13.41 -12.40 31.23
CA LYS A 25 14.59 -11.63 31.69
C LYS A 25 14.24 -10.37 32.46
N VAL A 26 13.18 -9.68 32.07
CA VAL A 26 12.86 -8.33 32.59
C VAL A 26 11.53 -8.28 33.35
N GLY A 27 10.80 -9.40 33.43
CA GLY A 27 9.53 -9.51 34.15
C GLY A 27 8.37 -8.70 33.56
N THR A 28 8.58 -8.05 32.41
CA THR A 28 7.58 -7.21 31.74
C THR A 28 6.94 -7.98 30.59
N ASP A 29 5.61 -7.97 30.50
CA ASP A 29 4.90 -8.58 29.38
C ASP A 29 5.20 -7.83 28.07
N LYS A 30 5.42 -8.58 26.99
CA LYS A 30 5.80 -8.10 25.65
C LYS A 30 6.76 -6.89 25.66
N PRO A 31 8.00 -7.04 26.15
CA PRO A 31 8.91 -5.91 26.35
C PRO A 31 9.46 -5.31 25.04
N TYR A 32 9.26 -5.96 23.89
CA TYR A 32 9.76 -5.48 22.60
C TYR A 32 8.67 -4.81 21.77
N PHE A 33 9.02 -3.69 21.15
CA PHE A 33 8.23 -3.01 20.12
C PHE A 33 8.82 -3.32 18.75
N PHE A 34 8.22 -4.28 18.03
CA PHE A 34 8.76 -4.69 16.73
C PHE A 34 8.32 -3.78 15.59
N VAL A 35 9.22 -3.63 14.62
CA VAL A 35 8.95 -2.98 13.33
C VAL A 35 9.00 -4.04 12.24
N PHE A 36 7.90 -4.20 11.50
CA PHE A 36 7.79 -5.14 10.40
C PHE A 36 8.19 -4.45 9.08
N HIS A 37 9.41 -4.72 8.64
CA HIS A 37 9.91 -4.25 7.36
C HIS A 37 9.46 -5.17 6.22
N GLY A 38 9.15 -4.58 5.06
CA GLY A 38 8.83 -5.35 3.86
C GLY A 38 7.45 -6.03 3.89
N GLY A 39 6.43 -5.39 4.48
CA GLY A 39 5.08 -5.96 4.57
C GLY A 39 4.29 -6.00 3.26
N SER A 40 4.81 -5.41 2.17
CA SER A 40 4.14 -5.46 0.87
C SER A 40 4.12 -6.88 0.30
N GLY A 41 2.93 -7.38 0.01
CA GLY A 41 2.70 -8.74 -0.49
C GLY A 41 2.71 -9.86 0.57
N SER A 42 2.77 -9.53 1.87
CA SER A 42 2.61 -10.53 2.95
C SER A 42 1.16 -11.02 3.06
N GLU A 43 0.97 -12.27 3.47
CA GLU A 43 -0.38 -12.79 3.70
C GLU A 43 -1.03 -12.12 4.92
N LYS A 44 -2.35 -11.93 4.88
CA LYS A 44 -3.09 -11.26 5.97
C LYS A 44 -2.97 -12.02 7.29
N SER A 45 -2.87 -13.35 7.24
CA SER A 45 -2.61 -14.19 8.42
C SER A 45 -1.24 -13.93 9.04
N GLU A 46 -0.21 -13.74 8.22
CA GLU A 46 1.16 -13.47 8.69
C GLU A 46 1.24 -12.08 9.34
N ILE A 47 0.56 -11.08 8.77
CA ILE A 47 0.42 -9.75 9.37
C ILE A 47 -0.30 -9.85 10.72
N ALA A 48 -1.41 -10.58 10.80
CA ALA A 48 -2.19 -10.74 12.03
C ALA A 48 -1.40 -11.45 13.15
N GLU A 49 -0.59 -12.46 12.81
CA GLU A 49 0.29 -13.13 13.75
C GLU A 49 1.42 -12.21 14.23
N ALA A 50 2.04 -11.46 13.32
CA ALA A 50 3.08 -10.50 13.67
C ALA A 50 2.57 -9.41 14.63
N LEU A 51 1.35 -8.90 14.41
CA LEU A 51 0.67 -7.98 15.32
C LEU A 51 0.45 -8.59 16.70
N THR A 52 -0.04 -9.82 16.74
CA THR A 52 -0.25 -10.55 18.02
C THR A 52 1.05 -10.65 18.81
N ASN A 53 2.17 -10.79 18.12
CA ASN A 53 3.51 -10.90 18.70
C ASN A 53 4.22 -9.55 18.96
N GLY A 54 3.51 -8.42 18.86
CA GLY A 54 4.01 -7.10 19.31
C GLY A 54 4.66 -6.25 18.23
N VAL A 55 4.35 -6.49 16.95
CA VAL A 55 4.59 -5.48 15.91
C VAL A 55 3.70 -4.27 16.16
N VAL A 56 4.32 -3.09 16.18
CA VAL A 56 3.62 -1.80 16.36
C VAL A 56 3.73 -0.89 15.14
N LYS A 57 4.57 -1.24 14.18
CA LYS A 57 4.80 -0.48 12.95
C LYS A 57 5.07 -1.43 11.79
N MET A 58 4.40 -1.24 10.66
CA MET A 58 4.70 -1.97 9.43
C MET A 58 5.05 -0.97 8.32
N ASN A 59 6.11 -1.27 7.57
CA ASN A 59 6.48 -0.48 6.40
C ASN A 59 5.69 -0.97 5.17
N VAL A 60 5.03 -0.04 4.49
CA VAL A 60 4.34 -0.27 3.21
C VAL A 60 4.85 0.76 2.21
N ASP A 61 5.37 0.28 1.07
CA ASP A 61 5.97 1.16 0.05
C ASP A 61 5.69 0.62 -1.36
N THR A 62 6.11 -0.60 -1.66
CA THR A 62 5.92 -1.16 -3.02
C THR A 62 4.44 -1.22 -3.43
N ASP A 63 3.55 -1.57 -2.51
CA ASP A 63 2.12 -1.63 -2.82
C ASP A 63 1.48 -0.25 -3.02
N THR A 64 1.93 0.77 -2.28
CA THR A 64 1.41 2.14 -2.43
C THR A 64 1.97 2.80 -3.69
N GLN A 65 3.23 2.54 -4.06
CA GLN A 65 3.79 2.91 -5.36
C GLN A 65 2.97 2.30 -6.51
N TRP A 66 2.67 1.00 -6.45
CA TRP A 66 1.85 0.32 -7.45
C TRP A 66 0.45 0.92 -7.52
N ALA A 67 -0.22 1.10 -6.38
CA ALA A 67 -1.56 1.68 -6.34
C ALA A 67 -1.59 3.11 -6.88
N TYR A 68 -0.58 3.93 -6.59
CA TYR A 68 -0.49 5.30 -7.10
C TYR A 68 -0.34 5.30 -8.64
N TRP A 69 0.54 4.46 -9.18
CA TRP A 69 0.69 4.26 -10.62
C TRP A 69 -0.60 3.77 -11.29
N GLU A 70 -1.28 2.81 -10.67
CA GLU A 70 -2.54 2.25 -11.18
C GLU A 70 -3.61 3.32 -11.42
N GLY A 71 -3.70 4.33 -10.55
CA GLY A 71 -4.65 5.44 -10.73
C GLY A 71 -4.38 6.25 -12.00
N LEU A 72 -3.10 6.55 -12.29
CA LEU A 72 -2.69 7.22 -13.53
C LEU A 72 -2.96 6.33 -14.74
N LEU A 73 -2.59 5.04 -14.66
CA LEU A 73 -2.81 4.08 -15.75
C LEU A 73 -4.30 3.98 -16.12
N ASN A 74 -5.16 3.89 -15.12
CA ASN A 74 -6.61 3.80 -15.32
C ASN A 74 -7.19 5.11 -15.86
N PHE A 75 -6.74 6.26 -15.37
CA PHE A 75 -7.13 7.55 -15.91
C PHE A 75 -6.73 7.70 -17.39
N TYR A 76 -5.48 7.34 -17.73
CA TYR A 76 -4.98 7.39 -19.10
C TYR A 76 -5.84 6.51 -20.01
N LYS A 77 -6.05 5.24 -19.68
CA LYS A 77 -6.88 4.32 -20.48
C LYS A 77 -8.30 4.86 -20.69
N ALA A 78 -8.89 5.45 -19.66
CA ALA A 78 -10.24 6.00 -19.75
C ALA A 78 -10.34 7.30 -20.57
N LYS A 79 -9.23 8.03 -20.73
CA LYS A 79 -9.16 9.35 -21.37
C LYS A 79 -8.16 9.40 -22.52
N GLU A 80 -7.77 8.26 -23.06
CA GLU A 80 -6.67 8.15 -24.02
C GLU A 80 -6.84 9.11 -25.20
N GLY A 81 -8.02 9.12 -25.84
CA GLY A 81 -8.32 10.04 -26.95
C GLY A 81 -8.30 11.54 -26.60
N TYR A 82 -8.36 11.90 -25.31
CA TYR A 82 -8.37 13.29 -24.82
C TYR A 82 -6.99 13.73 -24.30
N LEU A 83 -5.97 12.88 -24.35
CA LEU A 83 -4.65 13.12 -23.77
C LEU A 83 -3.52 13.18 -24.79
N GLN A 84 -3.84 13.12 -26.09
CA GLN A 84 -2.85 13.09 -27.17
C GLN A 84 -2.35 14.49 -27.59
N GLY A 85 -3.09 15.55 -27.23
CA GLY A 85 -2.76 16.93 -27.60
C GLY A 85 -3.55 17.96 -26.81
N GLN A 86 -3.18 19.23 -26.90
CA GLN A 86 -3.89 20.31 -26.20
C GLN A 86 -5.29 20.57 -26.78
N ILE A 87 -5.44 20.34 -28.08
CA ILE A 87 -6.65 20.51 -28.89
C ILE A 87 -6.85 19.23 -29.70
N GLY A 88 -8.10 18.84 -29.95
CA GLY A 88 -8.47 17.66 -30.73
C GLY A 88 -8.72 16.44 -29.84
N ASN A 89 -9.94 15.91 -29.92
CA ASN A 89 -10.36 14.72 -29.18
C ASN A 89 -11.54 14.02 -29.90
N PRO A 90 -12.08 12.89 -29.41
CA PRO A 90 -13.19 12.17 -30.05
C PRO A 90 -14.48 12.98 -30.23
N GLU A 91 -14.62 14.12 -29.56
CA GLU A 91 -15.78 15.03 -29.71
C GLU A 91 -15.54 16.12 -30.77
N GLY A 92 -14.33 16.24 -31.33
CA GLY A 92 -14.01 17.12 -32.45
C GLY A 92 -12.56 17.62 -32.46
N GLU A 93 -12.06 17.97 -33.66
CA GLU A 93 -10.67 18.42 -33.88
C GLU A 93 -10.34 19.75 -33.19
N GLU A 94 -11.32 20.63 -33.00
CA GLU A 94 -11.14 21.95 -32.38
C GLU A 94 -11.41 21.95 -30.85
N LYS A 95 -11.71 20.79 -30.26
CA LYS A 95 -12.10 20.72 -28.83
C LYS A 95 -10.89 20.79 -27.91
N PRO A 96 -10.90 21.63 -26.85
CA PRO A 96 -9.78 21.74 -25.92
C PRO A 96 -9.74 20.61 -24.89
N ASN A 97 -8.54 20.12 -24.60
CA ASN A 97 -8.32 19.02 -23.66
C ASN A 97 -7.84 19.46 -22.27
N LYS A 98 -7.83 20.77 -21.99
CA LYS A 98 -7.31 21.34 -20.73
C LYS A 98 -7.89 20.67 -19.49
N SER A 99 -9.18 20.35 -19.50
CA SER A 99 -9.86 19.70 -18.37
C SER A 99 -9.44 18.25 -18.11
N TYR A 100 -8.69 17.63 -19.03
CA TYR A 100 -8.22 16.25 -18.94
C TYR A 100 -6.72 16.17 -18.60
N TYR A 101 -5.88 16.96 -19.30
CA TYR A 101 -4.42 16.94 -19.05
C TYR A 101 -3.98 17.76 -17.83
N ASP A 102 -4.87 18.57 -17.24
CA ASP A 102 -4.58 19.30 -16.01
C ASP A 102 -4.03 18.34 -14.95
N PRO A 103 -2.80 18.55 -14.43
CA PRO A 103 -2.18 17.65 -13.47
C PRO A 103 -3.05 17.33 -12.27
N ARG A 104 -3.85 18.29 -11.81
CA ARG A 104 -4.75 18.12 -10.67
C ARG A 104 -5.81 17.06 -10.89
N LYS A 105 -6.09 16.66 -12.13
CA LYS A 105 -7.04 15.58 -12.46
C LYS A 105 -6.39 14.22 -12.28
N TRP A 106 -5.34 13.92 -13.02
CA TRP A 106 -4.74 12.58 -12.99
C TRP A 106 -3.89 12.34 -11.74
N VAL A 107 -3.26 13.37 -11.16
CA VAL A 107 -2.61 13.25 -9.84
C VAL A 107 -3.65 12.87 -8.79
N ARG A 108 -4.84 13.49 -8.85
CA ARG A 108 -5.92 13.17 -7.91
C ARG A 108 -6.41 11.72 -8.06
N GLU A 109 -6.52 11.21 -9.28
CA GLU A 109 -6.89 9.80 -9.48
C GLU A 109 -5.83 8.84 -8.90
N SER A 110 -4.54 9.15 -9.06
CA SER A 110 -3.45 8.42 -8.41
C SER A 110 -3.50 8.47 -6.87
N GLU A 111 -3.81 9.64 -6.30
CA GLU A 111 -4.01 9.77 -4.85
C GLU A 111 -5.20 8.93 -4.37
N LEU A 112 -6.31 8.90 -5.11
CA LEU A 112 -7.50 8.16 -4.71
C LEU A 112 -7.25 6.64 -4.65
N THR A 113 -6.52 6.09 -5.61
CA THR A 113 -6.12 4.68 -5.60
C THR A 113 -5.12 4.38 -4.49
N MET A 114 -4.14 5.26 -4.25
CA MET A 114 -3.21 5.12 -3.12
C MET A 114 -3.95 5.19 -1.77
N VAL A 115 -4.91 6.11 -1.59
CA VAL A 115 -5.75 6.21 -0.38
C VAL A 115 -6.51 4.90 -0.14
N LYS A 116 -7.07 4.31 -1.19
CA LYS A 116 -7.75 3.01 -1.08
C LYS A 116 -6.79 1.92 -0.57
N ARG A 117 -5.56 1.87 -1.11
CA ARG A 117 -4.55 0.90 -0.69
C ARG A 117 -4.08 1.12 0.75
N VAL A 118 -3.88 2.38 1.16
CA VAL A 118 -3.52 2.74 2.54
C VAL A 118 -4.63 2.32 3.52
N LYS A 119 -5.90 2.55 3.19
CA LYS A 119 -7.03 2.11 4.01
C LYS A 119 -7.04 0.60 4.21
N GLU A 120 -6.73 -0.17 3.18
CA GLU A 120 -6.58 -1.62 3.30
C GLU A 120 -5.44 -1.98 4.27
N SER A 121 -4.26 -1.36 4.14
CA SER A 121 -3.16 -1.57 5.10
C SER A 121 -3.56 -1.22 6.53
N CYS A 122 -4.30 -0.12 6.74
CA CYS A 122 -4.82 0.25 8.06
C CYS A 122 -5.77 -0.82 8.62
N ALA A 123 -6.69 -1.35 7.78
CA ALA A 123 -7.60 -2.41 8.19
C ALA A 123 -6.87 -3.71 8.52
N ASP A 124 -5.89 -4.13 7.69
CA ASP A 124 -5.06 -5.31 7.95
C ASP A 124 -4.26 -5.15 9.25
N LEU A 125 -3.86 -3.91 9.59
CA LEU A 125 -3.17 -3.58 10.83
C LEU A 125 -4.09 -3.37 12.05
N LYS A 126 -5.40 -3.59 11.91
CA LYS A 126 -6.42 -3.29 12.94
C LYS A 126 -6.36 -1.83 13.45
N ASN A 127 -5.94 -0.92 12.59
CA ASN A 127 -5.84 0.51 12.86
C ASN A 127 -7.00 1.26 12.18
N VAL A 128 -8.23 0.92 12.62
CA VAL A 128 -9.48 1.49 12.12
C VAL A 128 -10.40 1.77 13.32
N ASN A 129 -11.22 2.82 13.21
CA ASN A 129 -12.21 3.21 14.22
C ASN A 129 -13.59 2.64 13.89
#